data_AF-A0A4Q7FA83-F1
#
_entry.id   AF-A0A4Q7FA83-F1
#
_cell.length_a   1.000
_cell.length_b   1.000
_cell.length_c   1.000
_cell.angle_alpha   90.00
_cell.angle_beta   90.00
_cell.angle_gamma   90.00
#
_symmetry.space_group_name_H-M   'P 1'
#
loop_
_entity.id
_entity.type
_entity.pdbx_description
1 polymer ?
#
loop_
_entity_poly.entity_id
_entity_poly.type
_entity_poly.pdbx_seq_one_letter_code
_entity_poly.pdbx_strand_id
1 'polypeptide(L)'
;MKMTRMRALFCALLATTTIGGGAAAYSQAMGTIWDSSQLPEWRGTVKQYTLTPRGDVDGIILTDGTEVKLPPHLSAQTVFAIRPGDQVSVRGLRARALPLVDAASITNIVTGKSIVDNGPPDPRGNNDQVVSGRISAQLHGERGEVNGALLADGTSLRLPPPEAERLQDSLRPGQAVSVRGDVLDTALGRIVDVRAIGASPEQMTELRGPRPPGPNDGPDRRGPPPPPGFAPPPPPRG
;
A
#
# COMPACT_ATOMS: atom_id res chain seq x y z
N MET A 1 34.25 17.33 -68.69
CA MET A 1 34.45 15.93 -68.27
C MET A 1 34.60 15.91 -66.75
N LYS A 2 33.66 15.25 -66.06
CA LYS A 2 33.65 14.72 -64.67
C LYS A 2 34.36 15.51 -63.54
N MET A 3 33.53 15.93 -62.58
CA MET A 3 33.65 15.86 -61.09
C MET A 3 35.08 15.86 -60.49
N THR A 4 35.36 16.57 -59.39
CA THR A 4 35.02 16.10 -58.02
C THR A 4 35.56 17.09 -56.97
N ARG A 5 34.66 17.58 -56.09
CA ARG A 5 34.76 17.88 -54.62
C ARG A 5 35.84 18.85 -54.10
N MET A 6 35.67 19.54 -52.98
CA MET A 6 34.54 19.99 -52.15
C MET A 6 35.17 20.90 -51.08
N ARG A 7 34.40 21.90 -50.64
CA ARG A 7 34.74 22.97 -49.70
C ARG A 7 35.28 22.47 -48.35
N ALA A 8 36.17 23.28 -47.76
CA ALA A 8 36.34 23.37 -46.31
C ALA A 8 36.29 24.86 -45.94
N LEU A 9 35.22 25.28 -45.26
CA LEU A 9 35.18 26.56 -44.55
C LEU A 9 34.78 26.27 -43.10
N PHE A 10 35.69 26.65 -42.22
CA PHE A 10 35.57 26.66 -40.77
C PHE A 10 34.44 27.59 -40.32
N CYS A 11 33.49 27.09 -39.53
CA CYS A 11 32.66 27.91 -38.66
C CYS A 11 32.60 27.26 -37.29
N ALA A 12 33.23 27.92 -36.32
CA ALA A 12 33.21 27.58 -34.91
C ALA A 12 31.81 27.80 -34.33
N LEU A 13 31.25 26.78 -33.71
CA LEU A 13 29.98 26.84 -32.97
C LEU A 13 30.31 26.78 -31.47
N LEU A 14 29.99 27.85 -30.74
CA LEU A 14 29.99 27.85 -29.27
C LEU A 14 28.86 26.95 -28.77
N ALA A 15 29.20 25.89 -28.04
CA ALA A 15 28.25 25.10 -27.29
C ALA A 15 28.10 25.68 -25.87
N THR A 16 26.97 26.33 -25.62
CA THR A 16 26.50 26.66 -24.28
C THR A 16 26.03 25.39 -23.58
N THR A 17 26.81 24.88 -22.64
CA THR A 17 26.38 23.82 -21.72
C THR A 17 25.51 24.41 -20.61
N THR A 18 24.19 24.31 -20.77
CA THR A 18 23.24 24.46 -19.66
C THR A 18 23.29 23.20 -18.80
N ILE A 19 23.86 23.30 -17.59
CA ILE A 19 23.73 22.27 -16.55
C ILE A 19 22.32 22.44 -15.97
N GLY A 20 21.34 21.80 -16.61
CA GLY A 20 19.98 21.65 -16.08
C GLY A 20 19.98 20.59 -14.99
N GLY A 21 19.61 21.00 -13.78
CA GLY A 21 19.54 20.15 -12.59
C GLY A 21 18.59 18.97 -12.79
N GLY A 22 19.14 17.76 -12.76
CA GLY A 22 18.39 16.55 -12.48
C GLY A 22 18.36 16.32 -10.97
N ALA A 23 17.54 17.08 -10.26
CA ALA A 23 17.01 16.61 -8.98
C ALA A 23 16.03 15.48 -9.33
N ALA A 24 16.56 14.28 -9.56
CA ALA A 24 15.76 13.07 -9.48
C ALA A 24 15.26 13.01 -8.04
N ALA A 25 14.03 13.50 -7.85
CA ALA A 25 13.28 13.33 -6.64
C ALA A 25 13.20 11.81 -6.39
N TYR A 26 14.04 11.33 -5.47
CA TYR A 26 13.85 10.05 -4.83
C TYR A 26 12.51 10.17 -4.10
N SER A 27 11.43 9.77 -4.76
CA SER A 27 10.22 9.38 -4.06
C SER A 27 10.62 8.16 -3.22
N GLN A 28 11.05 8.42 -2.00
CA GLN A 28 11.21 7.41 -0.97
C GLN A 28 9.78 6.93 -0.69
N ALA A 29 9.34 5.92 -1.43
CA ALA A 29 8.30 5.03 -0.95
C ALA A 29 8.78 4.60 0.44
N MET A 30 8.01 4.94 1.47
CA MET A 30 8.28 4.56 2.85
C MET A 30 8.51 3.05 2.85
N GLY A 31 9.80 2.69 2.87
CA GLY A 31 10.25 1.38 2.43
C GLY A 31 9.73 0.33 3.38
N THR A 32 9.23 -0.76 2.80
CA THR A 32 9.43 -2.07 3.41
C THR A 32 10.80 -2.11 4.10
N ILE A 33 10.88 -2.73 5.29
CA ILE A 33 12.14 -2.88 6.04
C ILE A 33 13.25 -3.50 5.16
N TRP A 34 12.87 -4.15 4.06
CA TRP A 34 13.72 -4.77 3.05
C TRP A 34 13.50 -4.17 1.67
N ASP A 35 14.57 -3.84 0.97
CA ASP A 35 14.55 -3.46 -0.45
C ASP A 35 14.58 -4.72 -1.33
N SER A 36 13.46 -5.01 -1.99
CA SER A 36 13.32 -6.21 -2.84
C SER A 36 14.29 -6.22 -4.03
N SER A 37 14.90 -5.09 -4.38
CA SER A 37 15.90 -5.01 -5.45
C SER A 37 17.23 -5.66 -5.10
N GLN A 38 17.49 -5.87 -3.81
CA GLN A 38 18.71 -6.51 -3.31
C GLN A 38 18.60 -8.04 -3.27
N LEU A 39 17.39 -8.58 -3.46
CA LEU A 39 17.16 -10.00 -3.46
C LEU A 39 17.63 -10.62 -4.79
N PRO A 40 18.12 -11.86 -4.78
CA PRO A 40 18.51 -12.54 -6.01
C PRO A 40 17.34 -12.63 -7.00
N GLU A 41 17.68 -12.61 -8.29
CA GLU A 41 16.72 -12.62 -9.39
C GLU A 41 16.73 -13.96 -10.13
N TRP A 42 15.54 -14.49 -10.41
CA TRP A 42 15.32 -15.69 -11.22
C TRP A 42 14.37 -15.39 -12.37
N ARG A 43 14.54 -16.07 -13.50
CA ARG A 43 13.69 -15.88 -14.68
C ARG A 43 13.09 -17.18 -15.12
N GLY A 44 11.87 -17.12 -15.62
CA GLY A 44 11.19 -18.30 -16.16
C GLY A 44 9.91 -17.94 -16.91
N THR A 45 9.28 -18.96 -17.49
CA THR A 45 7.98 -18.84 -18.13
C THR A 45 6.92 -19.42 -17.22
N VAL A 46 5.80 -18.71 -17.04
CA VAL A 46 4.70 -19.17 -16.19
C VAL A 46 3.99 -20.34 -16.85
N LYS A 47 3.87 -21.46 -16.14
CA LYS A 47 3.10 -22.63 -16.57
C LYS A 47 1.65 -22.56 -16.09
N GLN A 48 1.44 -22.28 -14.82
CA GLN A 48 0.10 -22.22 -14.20
C GLN A 48 0.14 -21.48 -12.85
N TYR A 49 -1.02 -21.11 -12.32
CA TYR A 49 -1.16 -20.61 -10.95
C TYR A 49 -1.18 -21.76 -9.93
N THR A 50 -0.81 -21.44 -8.69
CA THR A 50 -1.16 -22.25 -7.51
C THR A 50 -2.27 -21.55 -6.75
N LEU A 51 -3.12 -22.34 -6.07
CA LEU A 51 -4.30 -21.85 -5.36
C LEU A 51 -4.29 -22.32 -3.91
N THR A 52 -4.74 -21.45 -3.01
CA THR A 52 -5.14 -21.82 -1.66
C THR A 52 -6.43 -22.66 -1.69
N PRO A 53 -6.74 -23.38 -0.60
CA PRO A 53 -8.05 -24.05 -0.46
C PRO A 53 -9.27 -23.12 -0.55
N ARG A 54 -9.09 -21.81 -0.36
CA ARG A 54 -10.14 -20.79 -0.51
C ARG A 54 -10.33 -20.33 -1.95
N GLY A 55 -9.46 -20.75 -2.87
CA GLY A 55 -9.49 -20.36 -4.28
C GLY A 55 -8.65 -19.12 -4.62
N ASP A 56 -7.98 -18.51 -3.63
CA ASP A 56 -7.06 -17.40 -3.87
C ASP A 56 -5.75 -17.89 -4.51
N VAL A 57 -5.16 -17.11 -5.41
CA VAL A 57 -3.82 -17.39 -5.95
C VAL A 57 -2.76 -17.15 -4.88
N ASP A 58 -1.96 -18.17 -4.59
CA ASP A 58 -0.83 -18.12 -3.63
C ASP A 58 0.54 -18.30 -4.28
N GLY A 59 0.60 -18.24 -5.60
CA GLY A 59 1.82 -18.47 -6.33
C GLY A 59 1.62 -18.85 -7.79
N ILE A 60 2.74 -19.20 -8.41
CA ILE A 60 2.82 -19.70 -9.78
C ILE A 60 3.82 -20.86 -9.86
N ILE A 61 3.60 -21.74 -10.83
CA ILE A 61 4.57 -22.76 -11.24
C ILE A 61 5.19 -22.31 -12.56
N LEU A 62 6.52 -22.34 -12.64
CA LEU A 62 7.28 -22.07 -13.86
C LEU A 62 7.41 -23.35 -14.71
N THR A 63 7.70 -23.20 -16.00
CA THR A 63 7.81 -24.33 -16.95
C THR A 63 8.92 -25.32 -16.61
N ASP A 64 9.94 -24.89 -15.86
CA ASP A 64 11.05 -25.71 -15.36
C ASP A 64 10.69 -26.48 -14.07
N GLY A 65 9.46 -26.32 -13.57
CA GLY A 65 8.99 -26.94 -12.34
C GLY A 65 9.26 -26.13 -11.07
N THR A 66 9.87 -24.95 -11.18
CA THR A 66 10.08 -24.07 -10.01
C THR A 66 8.75 -23.52 -9.51
N GLU A 67 8.49 -23.71 -8.22
CA GLU A 67 7.36 -23.10 -7.52
C GLU A 67 7.76 -21.71 -7.02
N VAL A 68 6.92 -20.71 -7.29
CA VAL A 68 7.12 -19.35 -6.81
C VAL A 68 5.94 -19.02 -5.90
N LYS A 69 6.19 -18.87 -4.61
CA LYS A 69 5.18 -18.51 -3.62
C LYS A 69 4.98 -17.00 -3.58
N LEU A 70 3.72 -16.61 -3.52
CA LEU A 70 3.26 -15.24 -3.38
C LEU A 70 2.21 -15.18 -2.26
N PRO A 71 2.19 -14.14 -1.43
CA PRO A 71 1.13 -13.98 -0.44
C PRO A 71 -0.28 -13.93 -1.07
N PRO A 72 -1.30 -14.58 -0.47
CA PRO A 72 -2.65 -14.60 -1.02
C PRO A 72 -3.29 -13.22 -1.21
N HIS A 73 -2.89 -12.18 -0.45
CA HIS A 73 -3.39 -10.81 -0.64
C HIS A 73 -3.00 -10.20 -1.99
N LEU A 74 -1.99 -10.77 -2.67
CA LEU A 74 -1.58 -10.37 -4.02
C LEU A 74 -2.31 -11.13 -5.12
N SER A 75 -3.29 -11.98 -4.80
CA SER A 75 -4.03 -12.82 -5.76
C SER A 75 -4.55 -12.02 -6.96
N ALA A 76 -5.30 -10.93 -6.71
CA ALA A 76 -5.88 -10.09 -7.75
C ALA A 76 -4.82 -9.38 -8.61
N GLN A 77 -3.75 -8.89 -7.99
CA GLN A 77 -2.65 -8.23 -8.70
C GLN A 77 -1.91 -9.23 -9.61
N THR A 78 -1.70 -10.45 -9.11
CA THR A 78 -1.04 -11.54 -9.82
C THR A 78 -1.78 -11.89 -11.10
N VAL A 79 -3.07 -12.19 -11.02
CA VAL A 79 -3.86 -12.57 -12.21
C VAL A 79 -4.04 -11.43 -13.22
N PHE A 80 -3.94 -10.17 -12.77
CA PHE A 80 -4.04 -9.00 -13.64
C PHE A 80 -2.74 -8.71 -14.40
N ALA A 81 -1.59 -8.93 -13.77
CA ALA A 81 -0.29 -8.57 -14.35
C ALA A 81 0.40 -9.74 -15.06
N ILE A 82 0.11 -10.98 -14.67
CA ILE A 82 0.85 -12.16 -15.09
C ILE A 82 -0.14 -13.25 -15.48
N ARG A 83 0.11 -13.89 -16.62
CA ARG A 83 -0.69 -15.00 -17.14
C ARG A 83 0.19 -16.21 -17.44
N PRO A 84 -0.37 -17.44 -17.46
CA PRO A 84 0.30 -18.59 -18.03
C PRO A 84 0.82 -18.29 -19.45
N GLY A 85 2.08 -18.62 -19.72
CA GLY A 85 2.79 -18.29 -20.95
C GLY A 85 3.66 -17.03 -20.86
N ASP A 86 3.47 -16.17 -19.86
CA ASP A 86 4.27 -14.97 -19.70
C ASP A 86 5.69 -15.28 -19.23
N GLN A 87 6.65 -14.49 -19.71
CA GLN A 87 8.01 -14.48 -19.19
C GLN A 87 8.09 -13.54 -17.99
N VAL A 88 8.57 -14.05 -16.87
CA VAL A 88 8.65 -13.31 -15.61
C VAL A 88 10.06 -13.29 -15.05
N SER A 89 10.36 -12.21 -14.35
CA SER A 89 11.53 -12.02 -13.50
C SER A 89 11.05 -11.97 -12.05
N VAL A 90 11.55 -12.87 -11.22
CA VAL A 90 11.16 -13.03 -9.82
C VAL A 90 12.34 -12.62 -8.95
N ARG A 91 12.10 -11.77 -7.95
CA ARG A 91 13.08 -11.49 -6.89
C ARG A 91 12.54 -11.97 -5.55
N GLY A 92 13.39 -12.63 -4.78
CA GLY A 92 12.93 -13.41 -3.63
C GLY A 92 14.03 -14.21 -2.96
N LEU A 93 13.65 -15.21 -2.16
CA LEU A 93 14.58 -16.15 -1.54
C LEU A 93 14.28 -17.56 -2.03
N ARG A 94 15.30 -18.24 -2.57
CA ARG A 94 15.16 -19.64 -3.01
C ARG A 94 15.42 -20.60 -1.86
N ALA A 95 14.51 -21.55 -1.67
CA ALA A 95 14.70 -22.65 -0.75
C ALA A 95 15.92 -23.50 -1.15
N ARG A 96 16.72 -23.92 -0.17
CA ARG A 96 17.95 -24.71 -0.44
C ARG A 96 17.65 -26.12 -0.93
N ALA A 97 16.59 -26.74 -0.40
CA ALA A 97 16.34 -28.17 -0.55
C ALA A 97 15.33 -28.52 -1.67
N LEU A 98 14.67 -27.53 -2.26
CA LEU A 98 13.62 -27.74 -3.26
C LEU A 98 13.57 -26.56 -4.26
N PRO A 99 13.04 -26.78 -5.49
CA PRO A 99 12.89 -25.71 -6.48
C PRO A 99 11.70 -24.81 -6.11
N LEU A 100 11.84 -24.08 -4.99
CA LEU A 100 10.85 -23.13 -4.48
C LEU A 100 11.49 -21.77 -4.26
N VAL A 101 10.81 -20.71 -4.66
CA VAL A 101 11.19 -19.32 -4.44
C VAL A 101 10.07 -18.62 -3.67
N ASP A 102 10.39 -18.02 -2.53
CA ASP A 102 9.51 -17.11 -1.82
C ASP A 102 9.69 -15.70 -2.40
N ALA A 103 8.71 -15.23 -3.18
CA ALA A 103 8.86 -14.03 -3.99
C ALA A 103 8.48 -12.77 -3.20
N ALA A 104 9.42 -11.82 -3.14
CA ALA A 104 9.17 -10.46 -2.68
C ALA A 104 8.71 -9.55 -3.83
N SER A 105 9.11 -9.85 -5.06
CA SER A 105 8.55 -9.18 -6.23
C SER A 105 8.57 -10.08 -7.47
N ILE A 106 7.65 -9.79 -8.38
CA ILE A 106 7.56 -10.46 -9.67
C ILE A 106 7.21 -9.45 -10.76
N THR A 107 7.96 -9.49 -11.85
CA THR A 107 7.82 -8.57 -12.97
C THR A 107 7.61 -9.36 -14.26
N ASN A 108 6.56 -9.03 -15.00
CA ASN A 108 6.38 -9.51 -16.36
C ASN A 108 7.38 -8.79 -17.27
N ILE A 109 8.27 -9.55 -17.90
CA ILE A 109 9.39 -9.03 -18.70
C ILE A 109 8.89 -8.31 -19.95
N VAL A 110 7.79 -8.78 -20.55
CA VAL A 110 7.25 -8.24 -21.80
C VAL A 110 6.42 -6.99 -21.53
N THR A 111 5.54 -7.03 -20.54
CA THR A 111 4.64 -5.90 -20.24
C THR A 111 5.23 -4.86 -19.30
N GLY A 112 6.31 -5.19 -18.60
CA GLY A 112 6.92 -4.35 -17.56
C GLY A 112 6.09 -4.24 -16.28
N LYS A 113 4.92 -4.90 -16.19
CA LYS A 113 4.09 -4.87 -14.99
C LYS A 113 4.80 -5.59 -13.85
N SER A 114 4.94 -4.92 -12.72
CA SER A 114 5.61 -5.44 -11.52
C SER A 114 4.66 -5.48 -10.33
N ILE A 115 4.78 -6.53 -9.55
CA ILE A 115 4.09 -6.74 -8.28
C ILE A 115 5.17 -6.83 -7.21
N VAL A 116 5.00 -6.08 -6.13
CA VAL A 116 5.90 -6.09 -4.98
C VAL A 116 5.08 -6.41 -3.74
N ASP A 117 5.54 -7.37 -2.96
CA ASP A 117 4.98 -7.62 -1.64
C ASP A 117 5.48 -6.55 -0.67
N ASN A 118 4.57 -5.68 -0.26
CA ASN A 118 4.83 -4.69 0.78
C ASN A 118 4.41 -5.17 2.17
N GLY A 119 4.19 -6.48 2.32
CA GLY A 119 3.55 -7.08 3.48
C GLY A 119 2.02 -7.00 3.37
N PRO A 120 1.30 -7.61 4.32
CA PRO A 120 -0.13 -7.46 4.42
C PRO A 120 -0.47 -5.96 4.56
N PRO A 121 -1.57 -5.48 3.95
CA PRO A 121 -2.00 -4.11 4.15
C PRO A 121 -2.08 -3.82 5.65
N ASP A 122 -1.36 -2.81 6.14
CA ASP A 122 -1.59 -2.31 7.48
C ASP A 122 -3.03 -1.80 7.52
N PRO A 123 -3.91 -2.34 8.39
CA PRO A 123 -5.26 -1.81 8.55
C PRO A 123 -5.28 -0.32 8.92
N ARG A 124 -4.15 0.22 9.38
CA ARG A 124 -3.95 1.60 9.83
C ARG A 124 -2.94 2.35 8.97
N GLY A 125 -2.93 2.07 7.66
CA GLY A 125 -1.96 2.54 6.67
C GLY A 125 -1.25 3.82 7.09
N ASN A 126 0.08 3.75 7.24
CA ASN A 126 0.94 4.81 7.76
C ASN A 126 1.11 6.00 6.78
N ASN A 127 0.03 6.34 6.10
CA ASN A 127 -0.11 7.36 5.06
C ASN A 127 -0.95 8.51 5.60
N ASP A 128 -0.70 8.93 6.85
CA ASP A 128 -1.39 10.07 7.45
C ASP A 128 -1.02 11.34 6.67
N GLN A 129 -1.96 11.86 5.89
CA GLN A 129 -1.72 13.07 5.11
C GLN A 129 -2.85 14.07 5.32
N VAL A 130 -2.49 15.35 5.29
CA VAL A 130 -3.46 16.44 5.23
C VAL A 130 -3.88 16.64 3.78
N VAL A 131 -5.18 16.55 3.53
CA VAL A 131 -5.82 16.81 2.24
C VAL A 131 -6.82 17.94 2.43
N SER A 132 -6.70 18.99 1.62
CA SER A 132 -7.61 20.13 1.65
C SER A 132 -8.31 20.29 0.31
N GLY A 133 -9.59 20.63 0.34
CA GLY A 133 -10.37 20.78 -0.87
C GLY A 133 -11.74 21.39 -0.61
N ARG A 134 -12.51 21.55 -1.69
CA ARG A 134 -13.91 21.97 -1.63
C ARG A 134 -14.80 20.75 -1.81
N ILE A 135 -15.83 20.63 -0.99
CA ILE A 135 -16.80 19.53 -1.06
C ILE A 135 -17.67 19.71 -2.31
N SER A 136 -17.82 18.66 -3.10
CA SER A 136 -18.69 18.60 -4.27
C SER A 136 -20.02 17.91 -3.96
N ALA A 137 -20.01 16.86 -3.14
CA ALA A 137 -21.20 16.10 -2.75
C ALA A 137 -21.06 15.45 -1.37
N GLN A 138 -22.18 15.15 -0.73
CA GLN A 138 -22.24 14.29 0.45
C GLN A 138 -22.37 12.82 0.04
N LEU A 139 -21.64 11.95 0.71
CA LEU A 139 -21.71 10.51 0.50
C LEU A 139 -22.58 9.89 1.57
N HIS A 140 -23.44 8.96 1.16
CA HIS A 140 -24.43 8.33 2.02
C HIS A 140 -24.22 6.82 2.09
N GLY A 141 -24.61 6.22 3.21
CA GLY A 141 -24.75 4.78 3.36
C GLY A 141 -26.03 4.24 2.74
N GLU A 142 -26.15 2.92 2.78
CA GLU A 142 -27.32 2.21 2.24
C GLU A 142 -28.63 2.59 2.95
N ARG A 143 -28.56 3.09 4.19
CA ARG A 143 -29.74 3.54 4.96
C ARG A 143 -29.99 5.04 4.81
N GLY A 144 -29.26 5.73 3.94
CA GLY A 144 -29.38 7.17 3.70
C GLY A 144 -28.67 8.05 4.72
N GLU A 145 -27.91 7.47 5.65
CA GLU A 145 -27.08 8.16 6.62
C GLU A 145 -25.85 8.80 5.95
N VAL A 146 -25.42 9.97 6.42
CA VAL A 146 -24.17 10.58 5.92
C VAL A 146 -22.99 9.75 6.38
N ASN A 147 -22.18 9.28 5.44
CA ASN A 147 -20.96 8.50 5.70
C ASN A 147 -19.69 9.28 5.37
N GLY A 148 -19.81 10.39 4.64
CA GLY A 148 -18.68 11.22 4.29
C GLY A 148 -18.98 12.25 3.21
N ALA A 149 -17.95 12.63 2.45
CA ALA A 149 -18.06 13.66 1.42
C ALA A 149 -17.12 13.39 0.24
N LEU A 150 -17.51 13.84 -0.94
CA LEU A 150 -16.68 13.85 -2.14
C LEU A 150 -16.08 15.25 -2.29
N LEU A 151 -14.78 15.34 -2.54
CA LEU A 151 -14.11 16.58 -2.88
C LEU A 151 -14.24 16.88 -4.40
N ALA A 152 -14.04 18.13 -4.78
CA ALA A 152 -14.14 18.58 -6.17
C ALA A 152 -13.08 17.97 -7.10
N ASP A 153 -11.97 17.47 -6.55
CA ASP A 153 -10.92 16.75 -7.28
C ASP A 153 -11.24 15.26 -7.50
N GLY A 154 -12.38 14.77 -6.97
CA GLY A 154 -12.79 13.36 -7.03
C GLY A 154 -12.33 12.52 -5.84
N THR A 155 -11.62 13.11 -4.86
CA THR A 155 -11.20 12.39 -3.65
C THR A 155 -12.40 12.12 -2.73
N SER A 156 -12.60 10.86 -2.35
CA SER A 156 -13.68 10.44 -1.44
C SER A 156 -13.21 10.44 0.01
N LEU A 157 -13.89 11.19 0.87
CA LEU A 157 -13.65 11.26 2.31
C LEU A 157 -14.60 10.30 3.01
N ARG A 158 -14.06 9.37 3.79
CA ARG A 158 -14.84 8.47 4.64
C ARG A 158 -14.68 8.89 6.08
N LEU A 159 -15.79 9.17 6.73
CA LEU A 159 -15.81 9.56 8.14
C LEU A 159 -16.36 8.40 8.98
N PRO A 160 -15.93 8.26 10.25
CA PRO A 160 -16.59 7.37 11.19
C PRO A 160 -18.09 7.71 11.28
N PRO A 161 -19.02 6.74 11.22
CA PRO A 161 -20.46 7.04 11.15
C PRO A 161 -20.97 8.02 12.22
N PRO A 162 -20.58 7.91 13.51
CA PRO A 162 -21.03 8.86 14.52
C PRO A 162 -20.56 10.29 14.30
N GLU A 163 -19.40 10.48 13.65
CA GLU A 163 -18.85 11.81 13.38
C GLU A 163 -19.37 12.39 12.06
N ALA A 164 -19.64 11.53 11.08
CA ALA A 164 -20.25 11.93 9.81
C ALA A 164 -21.64 12.56 10.04
N GLU A 165 -22.46 11.97 10.91
CA GLU A 165 -23.76 12.52 11.30
C GLU A 165 -23.64 13.88 12.02
N ARG A 166 -22.68 14.01 12.95
CA ARG A 166 -22.46 15.27 13.67
C ARG A 166 -22.00 16.41 12.76
N LEU A 167 -21.23 16.07 11.73
CA LEU A 167 -20.61 17.03 10.83
C LEU A 167 -21.38 17.23 9.53
N GLN A 168 -22.57 16.64 9.38
CA GLN A 168 -23.37 16.71 8.15
C GLN A 168 -23.57 18.14 7.63
N ASP A 169 -23.73 19.13 8.50
CA ASP A 169 -23.91 20.53 8.10
C ASP A 169 -22.61 21.21 7.62
N SER A 170 -21.47 20.71 8.10
CA SER A 170 -20.12 21.10 7.70
C SER A 170 -19.59 20.31 6.50
N LEU A 171 -20.36 19.34 6.01
CA LEU A 171 -20.05 18.54 4.82
C LEU A 171 -20.89 18.96 3.61
N ARG A 172 -21.48 20.16 3.61
CA ARG A 172 -22.37 20.57 2.51
C ARG A 172 -21.55 20.91 1.25
N PRO A 173 -22.10 20.64 0.05
CA PRO A 173 -21.46 21.05 -1.20
C PRO A 173 -21.07 22.54 -1.19
N GLY A 174 -19.88 22.85 -1.69
CA GLY A 174 -19.32 24.19 -1.76
C GLY A 174 -18.47 24.62 -0.55
N GLN A 175 -18.54 23.91 0.58
CA GLN A 175 -17.72 24.21 1.76
C GLN A 175 -16.26 23.78 1.56
N ALA A 176 -15.34 24.57 2.10
CA ALA A 176 -13.92 24.22 2.16
C ALA A 176 -13.68 23.34 3.39
N VAL A 177 -12.87 22.30 3.23
CA VAL A 177 -12.54 21.36 4.28
C VAL A 177 -11.08 20.98 4.19
N SER A 178 -10.46 20.77 5.35
CA SER A 178 -9.17 20.13 5.49
C SER A 178 -9.33 18.90 6.36
N VAL A 179 -8.83 17.77 5.87
CA VAL A 179 -8.88 16.48 6.56
C VAL A 179 -7.49 15.90 6.69
N ARG A 180 -7.26 15.17 7.77
CA ARG A 180 -6.04 14.40 8.02
C ARG A 180 -6.47 12.97 8.26
N GLY A 181 -5.82 12.05 7.57
CA GLY A 181 -6.22 10.67 7.61
C GLY A 181 -5.41 9.80 6.68
N ASP A 182 -5.77 8.53 6.65
CA ASP A 182 -5.05 7.52 5.90
C ASP A 182 -5.47 7.59 4.43
N VAL A 183 -4.52 7.91 3.57
CA VAL A 183 -4.78 8.03 2.13
C VAL A 183 -4.53 6.70 1.42
N LEU A 184 -5.53 6.27 0.67
CA LEU A 184 -5.47 5.16 -0.27
C LEU A 184 -5.66 5.69 -1.69
N ASP A 185 -4.61 5.60 -2.50
CA ASP A 185 -4.65 5.94 -3.92
C ASP A 185 -4.69 4.65 -4.76
N THR A 186 -5.63 4.57 -5.70
CA THR A 186 -5.84 3.42 -6.56
C THR A 186 -6.11 3.87 -7.99
N ALA A 187 -5.96 2.97 -8.96
CA ALA A 187 -6.34 3.24 -10.35
C ALA A 187 -7.83 3.58 -10.54
N LEU A 188 -8.68 3.33 -9.53
CA LEU A 188 -10.12 3.61 -9.54
C LEU A 188 -10.48 4.92 -8.85
N GLY A 189 -9.53 5.57 -8.17
CA GLY A 189 -9.75 6.80 -7.43
C GLY A 189 -9.00 6.85 -6.11
N ARG A 190 -9.14 7.99 -5.44
CA ARG A 190 -8.46 8.32 -4.18
C ARG A 190 -9.46 8.38 -3.03
N ILE A 191 -9.14 7.70 -1.93
CA ILE A 191 -9.95 7.64 -0.72
C ILE A 191 -9.11 8.12 0.46
N VAL A 192 -9.73 8.83 1.39
CA VAL A 192 -9.13 9.23 2.67
C VAL A 192 -10.01 8.73 3.81
N ASP A 193 -9.45 7.89 4.69
CA ASP A 193 -10.10 7.52 5.95
C ASP A 193 -9.79 8.61 7.00
N VAL A 194 -10.79 9.45 7.30
CA VAL A 194 -10.58 10.71 8.00
C VAL A 194 -10.43 10.48 9.50
N ARG A 195 -9.27 10.91 10.05
CA ARG A 195 -8.96 10.87 11.48
C ARG A 195 -9.01 12.24 12.15
N ALA A 196 -8.90 13.32 11.40
CA ALA A 196 -9.17 14.67 11.88
C ALA A 196 -9.76 15.53 10.75
N ILE A 197 -10.61 16.48 11.10
CA ILE A 197 -11.31 17.34 10.14
C ILE A 197 -11.45 18.76 10.68
N GLY A 198 -11.36 19.73 9.79
CA GLY A 198 -11.43 21.15 10.09
C GLY A 198 -11.75 22.00 8.88
N ALA A 199 -12.01 23.29 9.09
CA ALA A 199 -12.13 24.26 8.00
C ALA A 199 -10.76 24.55 7.34
N SER A 200 -9.68 24.45 8.13
CA SER A 200 -8.30 24.65 7.68
C SER A 200 -7.35 23.63 8.35
N PRO A 201 -6.13 23.43 7.82
CA PRO A 201 -5.14 22.52 8.40
C PRO A 201 -4.74 22.86 9.85
N GLU A 202 -4.87 24.12 10.24
CA GLU A 202 -4.54 24.61 11.59
C GLU A 202 -5.69 24.44 12.58
N GLN A 203 -6.92 24.23 12.10
CA GLN A 203 -8.15 24.16 12.89
C GLN A 203 -8.83 22.80 12.74
N MET A 204 -8.08 21.73 13.00
CA MET A 204 -8.58 20.35 12.87
C MET A 204 -8.96 19.78 14.22
N THR A 205 -10.13 19.15 14.28
CA THR A 205 -10.56 18.36 15.43
C THR A 205 -10.33 16.88 15.14
N GLU A 206 -9.69 16.17 16.07
CA GLU A 206 -9.55 14.72 15.95
C GLU A 206 -10.91 14.05 16.02
N LEU A 207 -11.23 13.28 14.99
CA LEU A 207 -12.39 12.43 14.95
C LEU A 207 -12.10 11.22 15.82
N ARG A 208 -12.96 10.99 16.81
CA ARG A 208 -12.78 9.87 17.73
C ARG A 208 -13.10 8.58 16.95
N GLY A 209 -12.06 7.93 16.44
CA GLY A 209 -12.19 6.63 15.80
C GLY A 209 -12.73 5.57 16.79
N PRO A 210 -13.21 4.42 16.28
CA PRO A 210 -13.45 3.26 17.13
C PRO A 210 -12.22 3.03 17.99
N ARG A 211 -12.41 2.87 19.30
CA ARG A 211 -11.32 2.52 20.21
C ARG A 211 -10.58 1.34 19.57
N PRO A 212 -9.23 1.38 19.42
CA PRO A 212 -8.50 0.20 18.99
C PRO A 212 -8.97 -0.95 19.88
N PRO A 213 -9.20 -2.16 19.32
CA PRO A 213 -9.33 -3.34 20.17
C PRO A 213 -8.15 -3.25 21.13
N GLY A 214 -8.43 -3.20 22.43
CA GLY A 214 -7.38 -3.47 23.40
C GLY A 214 -6.73 -4.80 23.02
N PRO A 215 -5.50 -5.08 23.48
CA PRO A 215 -5.01 -6.45 23.47
C PRO A 215 -6.18 -7.30 23.97
N ASN A 216 -6.62 -8.28 23.17
CA ASN A 216 -7.79 -9.10 23.50
C ASN A 216 -7.75 -9.36 25.00
N ASP A 217 -8.72 -8.81 25.74
CA ASP A 217 -9.03 -9.31 27.07
C ASP A 217 -9.65 -10.68 26.83
N GLY A 218 -8.79 -11.63 26.40
CA GLY A 218 -9.10 -13.03 26.36
C GLY A 218 -9.56 -13.43 27.76
N PRO A 219 -10.49 -14.36 27.88
CA PRO A 219 -11.09 -14.71 29.16
C PRO A 219 -10.12 -15.57 29.98
N ASP A 220 -8.89 -15.15 30.22
CA ASP A 220 -7.89 -15.90 30.98
C ASP A 220 -6.82 -14.97 31.59
N ARG A 221 -7.23 -14.15 32.57
CA ARG A 221 -6.33 -13.80 33.69
C ARG A 221 -6.62 -14.71 34.88
N ARG A 222 -6.35 -16.00 34.70
CA ARG A 222 -5.76 -16.78 35.80
C ARG A 222 -4.28 -16.85 35.48
N GLY A 223 -3.47 -16.10 36.23
CA GLY A 223 -2.04 -16.40 36.27
C GLY A 223 -1.85 -17.89 36.56
N PRO A 224 -0.74 -18.51 36.14
CA PRO A 224 -0.47 -19.91 36.45
C PRO A 224 -0.71 -20.14 37.95
N PRO A 225 -1.43 -21.22 38.34
CA PRO A 225 -1.70 -21.48 39.75
C PRO A 225 -0.37 -21.50 40.50
N PRO A 226 -0.30 -20.91 41.72
CA PRO A 226 0.92 -20.94 42.50
C PRO A 226 1.34 -22.39 42.74
N PRO A 227 2.66 -22.68 42.76
CA PRO A 227 3.14 -24.03 43.07
C PRO A 227 2.59 -24.49 44.43
N PRO A 228 2.24 -25.79 44.58
CA PRO A 228 1.71 -26.30 45.84
C PRO A 228 2.70 -26.03 46.98
N GLY A 229 2.32 -25.24 47.98
CA GLY A 229 3.10 -25.07 49.22
C GLY A 229 3.22 -23.64 49.77
N PHE A 230 2.86 -22.60 49.02
CA PHE A 230 2.86 -21.22 49.54
C PHE A 230 1.48 -20.82 50.08
N ALA A 231 1.12 -21.35 51.26
CA ALA A 231 0.07 -20.73 52.05
C ALA A 231 0.64 -19.49 52.77
N PRO A 232 -0.03 -18.32 52.74
CA PRO A 232 0.38 -17.19 53.57
C PRO A 232 0.27 -17.58 55.06
N PRO A 233 1.20 -17.12 55.92
CA PRO A 233 1.16 -17.46 57.34
C PRO A 233 -0.12 -16.93 58.00
N PRO A 234 -0.68 -17.65 58.99
CA PRO A 234 -1.87 -17.19 59.71
C PRO A 234 -1.56 -15.87 60.45
N PRO A 235 -2.54 -14.97 60.58
CA PRO A 235 -2.35 -13.71 61.31
C PRO A 235 -2.03 -13.99 62.79
N PRO A 236 -1.23 -13.10 63.44
CA PRO A 236 -0.91 -13.25 64.86
C PRO A 236 -2.20 -13.20 65.68
N ARG A 237 -2.34 -14.17 66.60
CA ARG A 237 -3.40 -14.16 67.60
C ARG A 237 -3.10 -13.03 68.58
N GLY A 238 -4.06 -12.12 68.76
CA GLY A 238 -4.10 -11.23 69.92
C GLY A 238 -4.34 -12.00 71.20
#